data_AF-A0A7C2YQS1-F1
#
_entry.id   AF-A0A7C2YQS1-F1
#
_cell.length_a   1.000
_cell.length_b   1.000
_cell.length_c   1.000
_cell.angle_alpha   90.00
_cell.angle_beta   90.00
_cell.angle_gamma   90.00
#
_symmetry.space_group_name_H-M   'P 1'
#
loop_
_entity.id
_entity.type
_entity.pdbx_description
1 polymer ?
#
loop_
_entity_poly.entity_id
_entity_poly.type
_entity_poly.pdbx_seq_one_letter_code
_entity_poly.pdbx_strand_id
1 'polypeptide(L)' 'MVREIKVPVTRVEGHGLITIALGRDGKVNRARFHVTEGRGFERFCRGRTVWEMPGITARICGICPVSHL' A
#
# COMPACT_ATOMS: atom_id res chain seq x y z
N MET A 1 10.68 7.72 23.63
CA MET A 1 9.55 8.11 22.75
C MET A 1 8.54 8.83 23.62
N VAL A 2 8.08 10.02 23.23
CA VAL A 2 7.16 10.81 24.09
C VAL A 2 5.72 10.69 23.60
N ARG A 3 5.53 10.62 22.28
CA ARG A 3 4.21 10.51 21.67
C ARG A 3 4.29 9.86 20.29
N GLU A 4 3.32 9.01 19.98
CA GLU A 4 3.09 8.46 18.65
C GLU A 4 1.74 8.94 18.13
N ILE A 5 1.69 9.36 16.87
CA ILE A 5 0.47 9.75 16.15
C ILE A 5 0.24 8.74 15.03
N LYS A 6 -0.99 8.24 14.90
CA LYS A 6 -1.42 7.31 13.86
C LYS A 6 -2.47 7.99 12.98
N VAL A 7 -2.22 8.03 11.68
CA VAL A 7 -3.08 8.73 10.71
C VAL A 7 -3.43 7.77 9.56
N PRO A 8 -4.70 7.32 9.44
CA PRO A 8 -5.15 6.67 8.22
C PRO A 8 -5.09 7.68 7.07
N VAL A 9 -4.56 7.27 5.93
CA VAL A 9 -4.38 8.17 4.78
C VAL A 9 -5.68 8.22 3.97
N THR A 10 -6.17 9.42 3.69
CA THR A 10 -7.38 9.64 2.88
C THR A 10 -7.02 10.35 1.57
N ARG A 11 -7.94 10.29 0.59
CA ARG A 11 -7.74 10.81 -0.78
C ARG A 11 -6.54 10.19 -1.51
N VAL A 12 -6.31 8.90 -1.28
CA VAL A 12 -5.36 8.06 -1.99
C VAL A 12 -6.05 6.76 -2.40
N GLU A 13 -5.46 6.03 -3.34
CA GLU A 13 -5.90 4.68 -3.69
C GLU A 13 -5.38 3.66 -2.67
N GLY A 14 -6.17 2.62 -2.39
CA GLY A 14 -5.82 1.57 -1.44
C GLY A 14 -5.80 2.03 0.01
N HIS A 15 -5.11 1.27 0.85
CA HIS A 15 -5.03 1.50 2.29
C HIS A 15 -3.60 1.77 2.75
N GLY A 16 -3.45 2.85 3.49
CA GLY A 16 -2.20 3.26 4.07
C GLY A 16 -2.39 3.80 5.48
N LEU A 17 -1.40 3.52 6.32
CA LEU A 17 -1.27 4.12 7.65
C LEU A 17 0.05 4.86 7.72
N ILE A 18 0.04 6.08 8.26
CA ILE A 18 1.26 6.79 8.63
C ILE A 18 1.38 6.82 10.16
N THR A 19 2.55 6.47 10.67
CA THR A 19 2.89 6.64 12.09
C THR A 19 3.99 7.67 12.24
N ILE A 20 3.78 8.67 13.08
CA ILE A 20 4.73 9.76 13.36
C ILE A 20 5.11 9.70 14.84
N ALA A 21 6.39 9.55 15.12
CA ALA A 21 6.93 9.58 16.47
C ALA A 21 7.59 10.94 16.74
N LEU A 22 7.14 11.60 17.82
CA LEU A 22 7.64 12.91 18.23
C LEU A 22 8.66 12.79 19.37
N GLY A 23 9.67 13.67 19.31
CA GLY A 23 10.64 13.91 20.36
C GLY A 23 10.07 14.74 21.52
N ARG A 24 10.88 14.97 22.56
CA ARG A 24 10.51 15.82 23.71
C ARG A 24 10.30 17.28 23.32
N ASP A 25 10.98 17.73 22.28
CA ASP A 25 10.86 19.06 21.68
C ASP A 25 9.65 19.21 20.74
N GLY A 26 8.81 18.18 20.64
CA GLY A 26 7.66 18.16 19.73
C GLY A 26 8.02 17.98 18.26
N LYS A 27 9.31 17.84 17.90
CA LYS A 27 9.73 17.63 16.51
C LYS A 27 9.57 16.18 16.09
N VAL A 28 9.39 15.97 14.79
CA VAL A 28 9.34 14.63 14.20
C VAL A 28 10.71 13.98 14.29
N ASN A 29 10.79 12.90 15.06
CA ASN A 29 11.99 12.06 15.14
C ASN A 29 11.94 10.93 14.10
N ARG A 30 10.73 10.41 13.82
CA ARG A 30 10.54 9.33 12.85
C ARG A 30 9.16 9.38 12.24
N ALA A 31 9.08 9.11 10.93
CA ALA A 31 7.85 8.81 10.22
C ALA A 31 7.97 7.42 9.57
N ARG A 32 6.86 6.68 9.52
CA ARG A 32 6.77 5.42 8.77
C ARG A 32 5.47 5.41 7.98
N PHE A 33 5.56 4.95 6.74
CA PHE A 33 4.42 4.60 5.91
C PHE A 33 4.25 3.08 5.93
N HIS A 34 3.03 2.65 6.22
CA HIS A 34 2.66 1.24 6.29
C HIS A 34 1.69 0.95 5.15
N VAL A 35 2.08 0.03 4.28
CA VAL A 35 1.15 -0.61 3.34
C VAL A 35 0.44 -1.71 4.14
N THR A 36 -0.83 -1.49 4.46
CA THR A 36 -1.56 -2.32 5.42
C THR A 36 -2.29 -3.50 4.78
N GLU A 37 -2.29 -3.59 3.45
CA GLU A 37 -2.97 -4.64 2.70
C GLU A 37 -2.00 -5.54 1.94
N GLY A 38 -2.42 -6.79 1.76
CA GLY A 38 -1.73 -7.76 0.93
C GLY A 38 -2.73 -8.66 0.22
N ARG A 39 -2.54 -8.87 -1.09
CA ARG A 39 -3.41 -9.73 -1.92
C ARG A 39 -2.67 -10.91 -2.54
N GLY A 40 -1.40 -10.76 -2.89
CA GLY A 40 -0.57 -11.86 -3.37
C GLY A 40 -0.81 -12.29 -4.83
N PHE A 41 -1.13 -11.36 -5.72
CA PHE A 41 -1.36 -11.63 -7.16
C PHE A 41 -0.25 -12.47 -7.80
N GLU A 42 1.01 -12.21 -7.46
CA GLU A 42 2.17 -12.96 -7.96
C GLU A 42 2.08 -14.47 -7.67
N ARG A 43 1.48 -14.85 -6.53
CA ARG A 43 1.26 -16.25 -6.18
C ARG A 43 0.13 -16.85 -7.00
N PHE A 44 -0.96 -16.11 -7.21
CA PHE A 44 -2.10 -16.55 -8.03
C PHE A 44 -1.74 -16.75 -9.50
N CYS A 45 -0.73 -16.05 -10.00
CA CYS A 45 -0.26 -16.18 -11.38
C CYS A 45 0.55 -17.46 -11.63
N ARG A 46 1.11 -18.11 -10.59
CA ARG A 46 1.95 -19.29 -10.78
C ARG A 46 1.13 -20.46 -11.34
N GLY A 47 1.62 -21.06 -12.42
CA GLY A 47 0.97 -22.20 -13.10
C GLY A 47 -0.19 -21.82 -14.02
N ARG A 48 -0.48 -20.51 -14.17
CA ARG A 48 -1.49 -20.02 -15.11
C ARG A 48 -0.90 -19.77 -16.49
N THR A 49 -1.78 -19.72 -17.48
CA THR A 49 -1.39 -19.37 -18.84
C THR A 49 -1.11 -17.87 -18.95
N VAL A 50 -0.15 -17.49 -19.79
CA VAL A 50 0.20 -16.07 -19.96
C VAL A 50 -0.96 -15.23 -20.51
N TRP A 51 -1.86 -15.85 -21.27
CA TRP A 51 -3.04 -15.20 -21.86
C TRP A 51 -4.06 -14.71 -20.82
N GLU A 52 -4.05 -15.30 -19.62
CA GLU A 52 -4.88 -14.84 -18.51
C GLU A 52 -4.30 -13.59 -17.81
N MET A 53 -3.01 -13.28 -18.02
CA MET A 53 -2.32 -12.26 -17.22
C MET A 53 -2.97 -10.87 -17.34
N PRO A 54 -3.27 -10.31 -18.53
CA PRO A 54 -3.92 -8.99 -18.61
C PRO A 54 -5.28 -8.97 -17.89
N GLY A 55 -6.01 -10.09 -17.91
CA GLY A 55 -7.25 -10.27 -17.17
C GLY A 55 -7.04 -10.24 -15.65
N ILE A 56 -5.96 -10.82 -15.15
CA ILE A 56 -5.65 -10.92 -13.72
C ILE A 56 -4.95 -9.64 -13.21
N THR A 57 -3.87 -9.21 -13.85
CA THR A 57 -3.00 -8.12 -13.39
C THR A 57 -3.69 -6.77 -13.42
N ALA A 58 -4.60 -6.49 -14.37
CA ALA A 58 -5.39 -5.26 -14.38
C ALA A 58 -6.30 -5.09 -13.15
N ARG A 59 -6.50 -6.15 -12.34
CA ARG A 59 -7.27 -6.09 -11.09
C ARG A 59 -6.37 -5.78 -9.88
N ILE A 60 -5.08 -5.55 -10.11
CA ILE A 60 -4.18 -5.03 -9.07
C ILE A 60 -4.64 -3.63 -8.65
N CYS A 61 -4.97 -2.73 -9.57
CA CYS A 61 -5.41 -1.39 -9.20
C CYS A 61 -6.58 -0.94 -10.07
N GLY A 62 -7.62 -0.40 -9.43
CA GLY A 62 -8.79 0.14 -10.13
C GLY A 62 -8.54 1.50 -10.78
N ILE A 63 -7.51 2.23 -10.35
CA ILE A 63 -7.15 3.55 -10.91
C ILE A 63 -6.18 3.44 -12.08
N CYS A 64 -5.20 2.53 -12.03
CA CYS A 64 -4.24 2.31 -13.12
C CYS A 64 -4.37 0.94 -13.81
N PRO A 65 -5.59 0.45 -14.13
CA PRO A 65 -5.76 -0.89 -14.68
C PRO A 65 -5.08 -1.05 -16.04
N VAL A 66 -5.06 0.01 -16.87
CA VAL A 66 -4.44 -0.01 -18.20
C VAL A 66 -2.93 -0.18 -18.12
N SER A 67 -2.28 0.42 -17.12
CA SER A 67 -0.83 0.26 -16.90
C SER A 67 -0.44 -1.14 -16.44
N HIS A 68 -1.41 -1.91 -15.96
CA HIS A 68 -1.22 -3.29 -15.54
C HIS A 68 -1.53 -4.33 -16.63
N LEU A 69 -2.06 -3.90 -17.78
CA LEU A 69 -2.34 -4.77 -18.93
C LEU A 69 -1.05 -5.20 -19.64
#